data_AF-A0A7X5DCQ7-F1
#
_entry.id   AF-A0A7X5DCQ7-F1
#
_cell.length_a   1.000
_cell.length_b   1.000
_cell.length_c   1.000
_cell.angle_alpha   90.00
_cell.angle_beta   90.00
_cell.angle_gamma   90.00
#
_symmetry.space_group_name_H-M   'P 1'
#
loop_
_entity.id
_entity.type
_entity.pdbx_description
1 polymer ?
#
loop_
_entity_poly.entity_id
_entity_poly.type
_entity_poly.pdbx_seq_one_letter_code
_entity_poly.pdbx_strand_id
1 'polypeptide(L)'
;LTEGWDCPSVDCIVVLRPTRVRSLYSQMVGRGTRLHPGKEYLLLLDFLWHTERHELCHPADIICTKKEVAQRMTADLEQAAGCPVDIEQAEKKASEEVIAEREESLAKQLEEMRHKKKKLVDPIQFEMSIQAEDLAGYVPAFGWEMAPPTEKQKASLEKLGILPDGIDSAGKAAKLLDRLNMRKMEGLSTPKQIRCLERYGFRHVGTWDFHAAKNMIDRIAAAGWNSIPRGIDPRDYVPGK
;
A
#
# COMPACT_ATOMS: atom_id res chain seq x y z
N LEU A 1 21.59 -34.26 26.22
CA LEU A 1 20.48 -35.17 26.55
C LEU A 1 19.18 -34.57 26.03
N THR A 2 18.68 -35.03 24.88
CA THR A 2 17.39 -34.54 24.35
C THR A 2 16.23 -35.47 24.69
N GLU A 3 16.49 -36.69 25.16
CA GLU A 3 15.49 -37.68 25.56
C GLU A 3 15.93 -38.42 26.84
N GLY A 4 14.96 -38.88 27.65
CA GLY A 4 15.19 -39.87 28.72
C GLY A 4 15.65 -39.37 30.10
N TRP A 5 15.93 -38.08 30.29
CA TRP A 5 16.34 -37.54 31.61
C TRP A 5 15.28 -36.61 32.20
N ASP A 6 14.71 -37.01 33.35
CA ASP A 6 13.76 -36.23 34.11
C ASP A 6 14.13 -36.18 35.60
N CYS A 7 14.51 -34.99 36.07
CA CYS A 7 14.94 -34.76 37.44
C CYS A 7 14.39 -33.40 37.92
N PRO A 8 13.31 -33.37 38.72
CA PRO A 8 12.68 -32.11 39.15
C PRO A 8 13.57 -31.21 40.01
N SER A 9 14.56 -31.78 40.72
CA SER A 9 15.48 -31.03 41.59
C SER A 9 16.56 -30.25 40.86
N VAL A 10 16.65 -30.36 39.52
CA VAL A 10 17.61 -29.58 38.71
C VAL A 10 17.36 -28.08 38.88
N ASP A 11 18.39 -27.35 39.31
CA ASP A 11 18.40 -25.92 39.59
C ASP A 11 19.32 -25.11 38.65
N CYS A 12 20.10 -25.77 37.80
CA CYS A 12 20.98 -25.15 36.82
C CYS A 12 20.95 -25.86 35.46
N ILE A 13 20.84 -25.09 34.37
CA ILE A 13 20.94 -25.58 32.98
C ILE A 13 22.04 -24.81 32.26
N VAL A 14 22.97 -25.55 31.67
CA VAL A 14 24.04 -24.98 30.85
C VAL A 14 23.83 -25.36 29.38
N VAL A 15 23.60 -24.37 28.53
CA VAL A 15 23.39 -24.55 27.09
C VAL A 15 24.70 -24.33 26.34
N LEU A 16 25.38 -25.44 26.02
CA LEU A 16 26.63 -25.44 25.22
C LEU A 16 26.43 -25.95 23.79
N ARG A 17 25.17 -26.14 23.37
CA ARG A 17 24.84 -26.64 22.03
C ARG A 17 24.34 -25.50 21.14
N PRO A 18 24.91 -25.31 19.94
CA PRO A 18 24.42 -24.33 18.96
C PRO A 18 23.05 -24.77 18.43
N THR A 19 22.00 -24.36 19.13
CA THR A 19 20.62 -24.81 18.90
C THR A 19 19.92 -23.83 17.97
N ARG A 20 19.66 -24.27 16.74
CA ARG A 20 19.00 -23.45 15.71
C ARG A 20 17.47 -23.48 15.78
N VAL A 21 16.90 -24.43 16.52
CA VAL A 21 15.46 -24.69 16.56
C VAL A 21 14.90 -24.30 17.93
N ARG A 22 13.92 -23.38 17.95
CA ARG A 22 13.28 -22.86 19.18
C ARG A 22 12.68 -23.96 20.04
N SER A 23 12.00 -24.93 19.44
CA SER A 23 11.34 -26.02 20.17
C SER A 23 12.34 -26.88 20.96
N LEU A 24 13.52 -27.13 20.38
CA LEU A 24 14.56 -27.91 21.02
C LEU A 24 15.21 -27.15 22.19
N TYR A 25 15.41 -25.84 22.03
CA TYR A 25 15.84 -24.97 23.11
C TYR A 25 14.81 -24.94 24.26
N SER A 26 13.54 -24.78 23.91
CA SER A 26 12.43 -24.78 24.88
C SER A 26 12.32 -26.11 25.64
N GLN A 27 12.51 -27.24 24.95
CA GLN A 27 12.56 -28.56 25.58
C GLN A 27 13.76 -28.71 26.53
N MET A 28 14.93 -28.19 26.16
CA MET A 28 16.13 -28.24 27.00
C MET A 28 15.93 -27.43 28.28
N VAL A 29 15.48 -26.17 28.16
CA VAL A 29 15.22 -25.29 29.31
C VAL A 29 14.04 -25.80 30.15
N GLY A 30 12.97 -26.25 29.50
CA GLY A 30 11.74 -26.74 30.15
C GLY A 30 11.98 -27.85 31.16
N ARG A 31 13.04 -28.67 30.99
CA ARG A 31 13.40 -29.72 31.96
C ARG A 31 13.68 -29.17 33.36
N GLY A 32 14.25 -27.96 33.45
CA GLY A 32 14.56 -27.27 34.70
C GLY A 32 13.41 -26.43 35.24
N THR A 33 12.28 -26.30 34.55
CA THR A 33 11.15 -25.47 35.02
C THR A 33 10.21 -26.18 36.00
N ARG A 34 10.45 -27.46 36.28
CA ARG A 34 9.64 -28.22 37.25
C ARG A 34 9.83 -27.72 38.67
N LEU A 35 8.72 -27.67 39.41
CA LEU A 35 8.69 -27.32 40.82
C LEU A 35 9.26 -28.47 41.68
N HIS A 36 10.06 -28.12 42.68
CA HIS A 36 10.64 -29.07 43.64
C HIS A 36 10.82 -28.37 45.00
N PRO A 37 10.55 -29.05 46.14
CA PRO A 37 10.79 -28.47 47.47
C PRO A 37 12.24 -27.99 47.64
N GLY A 38 12.44 -26.78 48.16
CA GLY A 38 13.76 -26.19 48.38
C GLY A 38 14.43 -25.59 47.14
N LYS A 39 13.75 -25.56 45.98
CA LYS A 39 14.21 -24.90 44.76
C LYS A 39 13.50 -23.57 44.58
N GLU A 40 14.24 -22.48 44.72
CA GLU A 40 13.70 -21.12 44.61
C GLU A 40 13.73 -20.57 43.18
N TYR A 41 14.77 -20.90 42.42
CA TYR A 41 14.98 -20.42 41.06
C TYR A 41 15.68 -21.46 40.19
N LEU A 42 15.68 -21.21 38.87
CA LEU A 42 16.44 -21.97 37.88
C LEU A 42 17.50 -21.04 37.28
N LEU A 43 18.78 -21.40 37.41
CA LEU A 43 19.87 -20.70 36.74
C LEU A 43 20.03 -21.22 35.31
N LEU A 44 19.84 -20.36 34.31
CA LEU A 44 20.09 -20.67 32.90
C LEU A 44 21.38 -19.98 32.43
N LEU A 45 22.40 -20.78 32.08
CA LEU A 45 23.67 -20.31 31.52
C LEU A 45 23.70 -20.59 30.01
N ASP A 46 23.60 -19.52 29.22
CA ASP A 46 23.58 -19.58 27.76
C ASP A 46 24.81 -18.87 27.18
N PHE A 47 25.78 -19.67 26.72
CA PHE A 47 27.05 -19.15 26.18
C PHE A 47 26.98 -18.80 24.69
N LEU A 48 25.85 -19.09 24.03
CA LEU A 48 25.70 -18.98 22.58
C LEU A 48 24.66 -17.92 22.17
N TRP A 49 24.26 -17.06 23.12
CA TRP A 49 23.29 -15.98 22.91
C TRP A 49 21.97 -16.50 22.30
N HIS A 50 21.53 -17.69 22.70
CA HIS A 50 20.25 -18.23 22.22
C HIS A 50 19.04 -17.54 22.84
N THR A 51 19.17 -16.98 24.05
CA THR A 51 18.14 -16.20 24.74
C THR A 51 17.63 -15.00 23.94
N GLU A 52 18.45 -14.38 23.09
CA GLU A 52 18.03 -13.27 22.21
C GLU A 52 17.31 -13.74 20.93
N ARG A 53 17.41 -15.04 20.59
CA ARG A 53 16.90 -15.60 19.33
C ARG A 53 15.71 -16.53 19.54
N HIS A 54 15.64 -17.18 20.70
CA HIS A 54 14.65 -18.19 21.03
C HIS A 54 13.98 -17.81 22.36
N GLU A 55 13.07 -16.85 22.29
CA GLU A 55 12.15 -16.57 23.40
C GLU A 55 11.38 -17.85 23.75
N LEU A 56 11.27 -18.16 25.04
CA LEU A 56 10.69 -19.41 25.50
C LEU A 56 9.17 -19.36 25.32
N CYS A 57 8.50 -18.47 26.05
CA CYS A 57 7.08 -18.21 25.95
C CYS A 57 6.73 -16.91 26.66
N HIS A 58 5.84 -16.12 26.08
CA HIS A 58 5.17 -15.02 26.77
C HIS A 58 3.76 -15.43 27.22
N PRO A 59 3.17 -14.77 28.23
CA PRO A 59 1.78 -15.00 28.60
C PRO A 59 0.82 -14.84 27.41
N ALA A 60 1.14 -13.93 26.48
CA ALA A 60 0.38 -13.73 25.25
C ALA A 60 0.37 -14.97 24.34
N ASP A 61 1.44 -15.78 24.31
CA ASP A 61 1.52 -17.01 23.52
C ASP A 61 0.52 -18.09 23.98
N ILE A 62 0.03 -17.98 25.22
CA ILE A 62 -0.90 -18.96 25.82
C ILE A 62 -2.34 -18.71 25.35
N ILE A 63 -2.73 -17.43 25.23
CA ILE A 63 -4.11 -17.04 24.97
C ILE A 63 -4.34 -16.58 23.52
N CYS A 64 -3.34 -15.95 22.90
CA CYS A 64 -3.49 -15.35 21.59
C CYS A 64 -3.37 -16.40 20.49
N THR A 65 -4.36 -16.44 19.59
CA THR A 65 -4.32 -17.30 18.41
C THR A 65 -3.53 -16.69 17.25
N LYS A 66 -3.50 -15.36 17.17
CA LYS A 66 -2.82 -14.59 16.11
C LYS A 66 -1.52 -14.01 16.63
N LYS A 67 -0.45 -14.17 15.84
CA LYS A 67 0.88 -13.67 16.20
C LYS A 67 0.93 -12.16 16.39
N GLU A 68 0.21 -11.39 15.56
CA GLU A 68 0.15 -9.92 15.64
C GLU A 68 -0.47 -9.46 16.97
N VAL A 69 -1.54 -10.12 17.41
CA VAL A 69 -2.19 -9.87 18.71
C VAL A 69 -1.27 -10.26 19.85
N ALA A 70 -0.59 -11.41 19.74
CA ALA A 70 0.37 -11.85 20.76
C ALA A 70 1.51 -10.84 20.94
N GLN A 71 2.07 -10.33 19.84
CA GLN A 71 3.13 -9.33 19.86
C GLN A 71 2.67 -8.01 20.50
N ARG A 72 1.47 -7.53 20.12
CA ARG A 72 0.89 -6.32 20.71
C ARG A 72 0.65 -6.48 22.20
N MET A 73 0.02 -7.59 22.59
CA MET A 73 -0.26 -7.91 23.99
C MET A 73 1.03 -8.03 24.81
N THR A 74 2.08 -8.66 24.28
CA THR A 74 3.39 -8.73 24.97
C THR A 74 3.96 -7.33 25.20
N ALA A 75 3.94 -6.44 24.19
CA ALA A 75 4.41 -5.07 24.34
C ALA A 75 3.61 -4.27 25.39
N ASP A 76 2.29 -4.45 25.43
CA ASP A 76 1.43 -3.81 26.43
C ASP A 76 1.71 -4.33 27.85
N LEU A 77 1.95 -5.63 28.00
CA LEU A 77 2.31 -6.25 29.28
C LEU A 77 3.68 -5.80 29.78
N GLU A 78 4.66 -5.62 28.88
CA GLU A 78 5.98 -5.08 29.21
C GLU A 78 5.90 -3.63 29.69
N GLN A 79 5.03 -2.81 29.08
CA GLN A 79 4.78 -1.44 29.54
C GLN A 79 4.10 -1.39 30.91
N ALA A 80 3.25 -2.37 31.22
CA ALA A 80 2.56 -2.51 32.50
C ALA A 80 3.36 -3.33 33.54
N ALA A 81 4.68 -3.48 33.35
CA ALA A 81 5.51 -4.32 34.22
C ALA A 81 5.35 -3.98 35.71
N GLY A 82 5.16 -5.02 36.53
CA GLY A 82 4.99 -4.89 37.98
C GLY A 82 3.55 -4.69 38.46
N CYS A 83 2.58 -4.54 37.54
CA CYS A 83 1.15 -4.55 37.86
C CYS A 83 0.52 -5.91 37.53
N PRO A 84 -0.40 -6.44 38.35
CA PRO A 84 -1.19 -7.59 37.96
C PRO A 84 -2.11 -7.21 36.80
N VAL A 85 -1.98 -7.92 35.68
CA VAL A 85 -2.80 -7.70 34.48
C VAL A 85 -3.62 -8.96 34.20
N ASP A 86 -4.92 -8.78 33.93
CA ASP A 86 -5.80 -9.84 33.46
C ASP A 86 -5.49 -10.15 31.99
N ILE A 87 -5.05 -11.39 31.74
CA ILE A 87 -4.58 -11.87 30.44
C ILE A 87 -5.74 -11.91 29.41
N GLU A 88 -6.98 -12.19 29.84
CA GLU A 88 -8.13 -12.20 28.93
C GLU A 88 -8.52 -10.78 28.51
N GLN A 89 -8.42 -9.81 29.43
CA GLN A 89 -8.68 -8.41 29.12
C GLN A 89 -7.60 -7.83 28.21
N ALA A 90 -6.34 -8.19 28.48
CA ALA A 90 -5.20 -7.79 27.65
C ALA A 90 -5.30 -8.33 26.22
N GLU A 91 -5.74 -9.58 26.04
CA GLU A 91 -5.96 -10.17 24.71
C GLU A 91 -7.06 -9.43 23.94
N LYS A 92 -8.21 -9.16 24.57
CA LYS A 92 -9.30 -8.41 23.94
C LYS A 92 -8.86 -7.03 23.50
N LYS A 93 -8.21 -6.28 24.40
CA LYS A 93 -7.69 -4.95 24.11
C LYS A 93 -6.69 -4.97 22.94
N ALA A 94 -5.71 -5.87 23.00
CA ALA A 94 -4.72 -6.01 21.92
C ALA A 94 -5.39 -6.40 20.59
N SER A 95 -6.43 -7.23 20.62
CA SER A 95 -7.16 -7.62 19.40
C SER A 95 -7.91 -6.44 18.77
N GLU A 96 -8.56 -5.60 19.57
CA GLU A 96 -9.28 -4.40 19.13
C GLU A 96 -8.31 -3.37 18.54
N GLU A 97 -7.17 -3.16 19.20
CA GLU A 97 -6.14 -2.23 18.72
C GLU A 97 -5.53 -2.69 17.40
N VAL A 98 -5.21 -3.98 17.26
CA VAL A 98 -4.70 -4.54 15.99
C VAL A 98 -5.72 -4.36 14.86
N ILE A 99 -7.02 -4.54 15.14
CA ILE A 99 -8.08 -4.28 14.15
C ILE A 99 -8.12 -2.80 13.78
N ALA A 100 -8.12 -1.90 14.77
CA ALA A 100 -8.16 -0.45 14.54
C ALA A 100 -6.95 0.05 13.74
N GLU A 101 -5.73 -0.37 14.08
CA GLU A 101 -4.51 -0.04 13.34
C GLU A 101 -4.59 -0.52 11.89
N ARG A 102 -5.15 -1.72 11.67
CA ARG A 102 -5.36 -2.26 10.32
C ARG A 102 -6.38 -1.45 9.53
N GLU A 103 -7.51 -1.10 10.13
CA GLU A 103 -8.54 -0.26 9.50
C GLU A 103 -7.98 1.12 9.13
N GLU A 104 -7.20 1.74 10.02
CA GLU A 104 -6.56 3.03 9.75
C GLU A 104 -5.54 2.92 8.60
N SER A 105 -4.72 1.86 8.57
CA SER A 105 -3.76 1.63 7.50
C SER A 105 -4.46 1.48 6.13
N LEU A 106 -5.58 0.76 6.10
CA LEU A 106 -6.39 0.59 4.90
C LEU A 106 -7.06 1.91 4.48
N ALA A 107 -7.55 2.70 5.44
CA ALA A 107 -8.13 4.01 5.16
C ALA A 107 -7.10 4.95 4.52
N LYS A 108 -5.87 5.00 5.04
CA LYS A 108 -4.75 5.76 4.44
C LYS A 108 -4.44 5.31 3.02
N GLN A 109 -4.36 4.00 2.79
CA GLN A 109 -4.14 3.45 1.44
C GLN A 109 -5.27 3.83 0.48
N LEU A 110 -6.53 3.76 0.93
CA LEU A 110 -7.69 4.16 0.12
C LEU A 110 -7.65 5.65 -0.22
N GLU A 111 -7.26 6.51 0.72
CA GLU A 111 -7.15 7.94 0.50
C GLU A 111 -6.03 8.27 -0.50
N GLU A 112 -4.86 7.65 -0.36
CA GLU A 112 -3.76 7.78 -1.33
C GLU A 112 -4.18 7.35 -2.73
N MET A 113 -4.89 6.23 -2.84
CA MET A 113 -5.42 5.75 -4.12
C MET A 113 -6.44 6.74 -4.70
N ARG A 114 -7.33 7.31 -3.88
CA ARG A 114 -8.26 8.38 -4.32
C ARG A 114 -7.51 9.62 -4.82
N HIS A 115 -6.46 10.04 -4.12
CA HIS A 115 -5.63 11.18 -4.56
C HIS A 115 -4.88 10.89 -5.87
N LYS A 116 -4.36 9.67 -6.05
CA LYS A 116 -3.74 9.23 -7.30
C LYS A 116 -4.76 9.23 -8.44
N LYS A 117 -5.95 8.65 -8.24
CA LYS A 117 -7.01 8.65 -9.26
C LYS A 117 -7.47 10.06 -9.64
N LYS A 118 -7.63 10.97 -8.67
CA LYS A 118 -7.92 12.40 -8.93
C LYS A 118 -6.84 13.10 -9.80
N LYS A 119 -5.60 12.59 -9.82
CA LYS A 119 -4.50 13.13 -10.63
C LYS A 119 -4.56 12.70 -12.10
N LEU A 120 -5.36 11.70 -12.43
CA LEU A 120 -5.48 11.14 -13.77
C LEU A 120 -6.69 11.73 -14.50
N VAL A 121 -6.66 11.70 -15.82
CA VAL A 121 -7.79 12.12 -16.68
C VAL A 121 -8.67 10.91 -16.95
N ASP A 122 -9.98 11.10 -16.88
CA ASP A 122 -10.93 10.07 -17.30
C ASP A 122 -10.78 9.80 -18.83
N PRO A 123 -10.76 8.53 -19.28
CA PRO A 123 -10.70 8.20 -20.70
C PRO A 123 -11.77 8.90 -21.55
N ILE A 124 -13.01 8.99 -21.06
CA ILE A 124 -14.13 9.62 -21.80
C ILE A 124 -13.89 11.12 -21.92
N GLN A 125 -13.46 11.77 -20.83
CA GLN A 125 -13.08 13.18 -20.84
C GLN A 125 -11.98 13.45 -21.86
N PHE A 126 -10.96 12.58 -21.89
CA PHE A 126 -9.87 12.69 -22.83
C PHE A 126 -10.36 12.53 -24.28
N GLU A 127 -11.18 11.52 -24.57
CA GLU A 127 -11.78 11.25 -25.89
C GLU A 127 -12.59 12.45 -26.41
N MET A 128 -13.42 13.06 -25.55
CA MET A 128 -14.19 14.26 -25.88
C MET A 128 -13.29 15.46 -26.22
N SER A 129 -12.20 15.63 -25.47
CA SER A 129 -11.27 16.75 -25.66
C SER A 129 -10.53 16.67 -27.00
N ILE A 130 -10.14 15.48 -27.42
CA ILE A 130 -9.40 15.23 -28.67
C ILE A 130 -10.32 15.04 -29.89
N GLN A 131 -11.65 15.03 -29.70
CA GLN A 131 -12.66 14.81 -30.75
C GLN A 131 -12.41 13.52 -31.57
N ALA A 132 -11.93 12.46 -30.91
CA ALA A 132 -11.64 11.21 -31.59
C ALA A 132 -12.89 10.32 -31.67
N GLU A 133 -13.68 10.49 -32.74
CA GLU A 133 -14.86 9.66 -33.01
C GLU A 133 -14.53 8.16 -33.04
N ASP A 134 -13.35 7.81 -33.58
CA ASP A 134 -12.83 6.44 -33.64
C ASP A 134 -12.66 5.75 -32.28
N LEU A 135 -12.46 6.52 -31.20
CA LEU A 135 -12.25 6.00 -29.84
C LEU A 135 -13.58 5.92 -29.08
N ALA A 136 -14.44 6.92 -29.24
CA ALA A 136 -15.76 6.96 -28.62
C ALA A 136 -16.67 5.82 -29.10
N GLY A 137 -16.56 5.44 -30.38
CA GLY A 137 -17.34 4.35 -31.00
C GLY A 137 -16.62 3.01 -31.09
N TYR A 138 -15.51 2.81 -30.38
CA TYR A 138 -14.72 1.58 -30.53
C TYR A 138 -15.47 0.34 -30.03
N VAL A 139 -15.70 -0.62 -30.92
CA VAL A 139 -16.24 -1.95 -30.61
C VAL A 139 -15.15 -2.99 -30.92
N PRO A 140 -14.75 -3.81 -29.94
CA PRO A 140 -13.78 -4.90 -30.16
C PRO A 140 -14.29 -5.87 -31.22
N ALA A 141 -13.44 -6.24 -32.18
CA ALA A 141 -13.79 -7.20 -33.23
C ALA A 141 -13.37 -8.63 -32.88
N PHE A 142 -12.37 -8.79 -32.00
CA PHE A 142 -11.78 -10.08 -31.66
C PHE A 142 -11.89 -10.39 -30.16
N GLY A 143 -12.02 -11.68 -29.82
CA GLY A 143 -12.21 -12.10 -28.42
C GLY A 143 -11.06 -11.73 -27.48
N TRP A 144 -9.84 -11.59 -27.98
CA TRP A 144 -8.70 -11.12 -27.18
C TRP A 144 -8.72 -9.60 -26.93
N GLU A 145 -9.39 -8.82 -27.79
CA GLU A 145 -9.58 -7.38 -27.58
C GLU A 145 -10.64 -7.12 -26.50
N MET A 146 -11.61 -8.02 -26.34
CA MET A 146 -12.64 -7.97 -25.29
C MET A 146 -12.10 -8.29 -23.90
N ALA A 147 -10.91 -8.88 -23.80
CA ALA A 147 -10.28 -9.15 -22.51
C ALA A 147 -9.99 -7.83 -21.77
N PRO A 148 -9.94 -7.86 -20.42
CA PRO A 148 -9.56 -6.68 -19.66
C PRO A 148 -8.15 -6.20 -20.04
N PRO A 149 -7.85 -4.89 -19.94
CA PRO A 149 -6.51 -4.38 -20.23
C PRO A 149 -5.43 -5.07 -19.41
N THR A 150 -4.31 -5.38 -20.07
CA THR A 150 -3.14 -5.98 -19.40
C THR A 150 -2.53 -5.00 -18.39
N GLU A 151 -1.86 -5.52 -17.36
CA GLU A 151 -1.19 -4.69 -16.35
C GLU A 151 -0.14 -3.74 -16.97
N LYS A 152 0.52 -4.17 -18.05
CA LYS A 152 1.45 -3.32 -18.83
C LYS A 152 0.73 -2.14 -19.49
N GLN A 153 -0.47 -2.37 -20.05
CA GLN A 153 -1.28 -1.32 -20.64
C GLN A 153 -1.77 -0.34 -19.58
N LYS A 154 -2.29 -0.84 -18.45
CA LYS A 154 -2.74 0.00 -17.33
C LYS A 154 -1.61 0.90 -16.81
N ALA A 155 -0.44 0.33 -16.55
CA ALA A 155 0.73 1.10 -16.10
C ALA A 155 1.19 2.16 -17.12
N SER A 156 1.12 1.84 -18.42
CA SER A 156 1.49 2.77 -19.49
C SER A 156 0.51 3.94 -19.59
N LEU A 157 -0.80 3.66 -19.46
CA LEU A 157 -1.86 4.67 -19.45
C LEU A 157 -1.74 5.60 -18.24
N GLU A 158 -1.52 5.04 -17.05
CA GLU A 158 -1.31 5.82 -15.83
C GLU A 158 -0.09 6.73 -15.96
N LYS A 159 1.01 6.23 -16.52
CA LYS A 159 2.23 7.02 -16.78
C LYS A 159 1.95 8.21 -17.72
N LEU A 160 1.10 8.00 -18.73
CA LEU A 160 0.68 9.04 -19.67
C LEU A 160 -0.40 9.97 -19.11
N GLY A 161 -0.95 9.65 -17.93
CA GLY A 161 -1.86 10.50 -17.17
C GLY A 161 -3.34 10.17 -17.36
N ILE A 162 -3.68 8.97 -17.82
CA ILE A 162 -5.06 8.53 -18.02
C ILE A 162 -5.43 7.46 -16.99
N LEU A 163 -6.67 7.52 -16.50
CA LEU A 163 -7.20 6.59 -15.52
C LEU A 163 -7.49 5.22 -16.17
N PRO A 164 -6.82 4.14 -15.76
CA PRO A 164 -7.01 2.83 -16.39
C PRO A 164 -8.37 2.18 -16.10
N ASP A 165 -8.99 2.53 -14.96
CA ASP A 165 -10.24 1.91 -14.48
C ASP A 165 -11.45 2.18 -15.38
N GLY A 166 -11.40 3.21 -16.23
CA GLY A 166 -12.48 3.55 -17.17
C GLY A 166 -12.37 2.84 -18.52
N ILE A 167 -11.48 1.84 -18.66
CA ILE A 167 -11.24 1.13 -19.91
C ILE A 167 -11.52 -0.36 -19.73
N ASP A 168 -12.58 -0.83 -20.35
CA ASP A 168 -13.07 -2.21 -20.18
C ASP A 168 -12.39 -3.22 -21.11
N SER A 169 -11.70 -2.75 -22.17
CA SER A 169 -11.18 -3.59 -23.25
C SER A 169 -9.68 -3.37 -23.50
N ALA A 170 -8.94 -4.46 -23.64
CA ALA A 170 -7.52 -4.46 -24.02
C ALA A 170 -7.28 -3.85 -25.40
N GLY A 171 -8.21 -4.06 -26.35
CA GLY A 171 -8.18 -3.43 -27.67
C GLY A 171 -8.35 -1.91 -27.58
N LYS A 172 -9.31 -1.44 -26.77
CA LYS A 172 -9.51 -0.01 -26.52
C LYS A 172 -8.27 0.63 -25.87
N ALA A 173 -7.67 -0.05 -24.90
CA ALA A 173 -6.44 0.40 -24.25
C ALA A 173 -5.27 0.53 -25.24
N ALA A 174 -5.08 -0.43 -26.15
CA ALA A 174 -4.05 -0.36 -27.18
C ALA A 174 -4.26 0.84 -28.11
N LYS A 175 -5.47 1.00 -28.66
CA LYS A 175 -5.81 2.12 -29.56
C LYS A 175 -5.58 3.48 -28.90
N LEU A 176 -5.88 3.58 -27.61
CA LEU A 176 -5.71 4.81 -26.84
C LEU A 176 -4.23 5.11 -26.56
N LEU A 177 -3.41 4.08 -26.29
CA LEU A 177 -1.94 4.22 -26.20
C LEU A 177 -1.31 4.66 -27.52
N ASP A 178 -1.73 4.07 -28.63
CA ASP A 178 -1.22 4.44 -29.97
C ASP A 178 -1.55 5.90 -30.29
N ARG A 179 -2.79 6.33 -30.00
CA ARG A 179 -3.19 7.73 -30.18
C ARG A 179 -2.38 8.69 -29.31
N LEU A 180 -2.12 8.35 -28.05
CA LEU A 180 -1.28 9.17 -27.18
C LEU A 180 0.16 9.30 -27.70
N ASN A 181 0.72 8.22 -28.25
CA ASN A 181 2.05 8.23 -28.84
C ASN A 181 2.11 9.12 -30.09
N MET A 182 1.12 9.01 -30.98
CA MET A 182 1.01 9.87 -32.17
C MET A 182 0.93 11.34 -31.78
N ARG A 183 0.04 11.69 -30.84
CA ARG A 183 -0.12 13.07 -30.35
C ARG A 183 1.15 13.64 -29.73
N LYS A 184 1.92 12.78 -29.05
CA LYS A 184 3.22 13.19 -28.49
C LYS A 184 4.22 13.50 -29.59
N MET A 185 4.25 12.73 -30.67
CA MET A 185 5.10 13.00 -31.84
C MET A 185 4.68 14.28 -32.56
N GLU A 186 3.37 14.56 -32.63
CA GLU A 186 2.80 15.77 -33.22
C GLU A 186 2.98 17.01 -32.33
N GLY A 187 3.50 16.86 -31.10
CA GLY A 187 3.74 17.99 -30.20
C GLY A 187 2.46 18.60 -29.61
N LEU A 188 1.37 17.83 -29.53
CA LEU A 188 0.09 18.29 -28.98
C LEU A 188 0.05 18.24 -27.45
N SER A 189 -1.00 18.83 -26.88
CA SER A 189 -1.24 18.87 -25.44
C SER A 189 -1.31 17.47 -24.81
N THR A 190 -0.67 17.33 -23.65
CA THR A 190 -0.68 16.11 -22.85
C THR A 190 -1.99 15.97 -22.06
N PRO A 191 -2.42 14.74 -21.69
CA PRO A 191 -3.60 14.54 -20.84
C PRO A 191 -3.56 15.38 -19.56
N LYS A 192 -2.38 15.51 -18.94
CA LYS A 192 -2.20 16.32 -17.72
C LYS A 192 -2.47 17.81 -17.96
N GLN A 193 -2.07 18.35 -19.11
CA GLN A 193 -2.36 19.74 -19.49
C GLN A 193 -3.84 19.94 -19.81
N ILE A 194 -4.45 18.99 -20.53
CA ILE A 194 -5.89 18.99 -20.85
C ILE A 194 -6.71 19.09 -19.57
N ARG A 195 -6.51 18.17 -18.62
CA ARG A 195 -7.23 18.18 -17.34
C ARG A 195 -7.02 19.46 -16.54
N CYS A 196 -5.81 20.01 -16.57
CA CYS A 196 -5.51 21.26 -15.86
C CYS A 196 -6.34 22.42 -16.43
N LEU A 197 -6.34 22.59 -17.75
CA LEU A 197 -7.04 23.68 -18.42
C LEU A 197 -8.56 23.49 -18.41
N GLU A 198 -9.05 22.26 -18.58
CA GLU A 198 -10.49 21.97 -18.52
C GLU A 198 -11.10 22.25 -17.14
N ARG A 199 -10.30 22.17 -16.06
CA ARG A 199 -10.72 22.61 -14.71
C ARG A 199 -11.11 24.10 -14.68
N TYR A 200 -10.53 24.90 -15.55
CA TYR A 200 -10.84 26.33 -15.72
C TYR A 200 -11.90 26.59 -16.80
N GLY A 201 -12.51 25.55 -17.37
CA GLY A 201 -13.59 25.65 -18.34
C GLY A 201 -13.13 25.77 -19.79
N PHE A 202 -11.83 25.62 -20.09
CA PHE A 202 -11.35 25.55 -21.46
C PHE A 202 -11.90 24.32 -22.17
N ARG A 203 -12.26 24.44 -23.45
CA ARG A 203 -12.78 23.33 -24.25
C ARG A 203 -11.80 22.95 -25.35
N HIS A 204 -11.87 21.69 -25.80
CA HIS A 204 -11.07 21.16 -26.90
C HIS A 204 -9.56 21.38 -26.72
N VAL A 205 -9.07 21.36 -25.48
CA VAL A 205 -7.65 21.57 -25.17
C VAL A 205 -6.80 20.47 -25.82
N GLY A 206 -7.40 19.32 -26.12
CA GLY A 206 -6.80 18.25 -26.91
C GLY A 206 -6.29 18.69 -28.29
N THR A 207 -6.81 19.74 -28.92
CA THR A 207 -6.32 20.20 -30.23
C THR A 207 -5.17 21.20 -30.13
N TRP A 208 -4.81 21.63 -28.93
CA TRP A 208 -3.79 22.66 -28.73
C TRP A 208 -2.38 22.08 -28.81
N ASP A 209 -1.44 22.90 -29.30
CA ASP A 209 -0.01 22.61 -29.19
C ASP A 209 0.45 22.54 -27.73
N PHE A 210 1.44 21.70 -27.47
CA PHE A 210 2.05 21.51 -26.16
C PHE A 210 2.52 22.84 -25.54
N HIS A 211 3.18 23.67 -26.34
CA HIS A 211 3.73 24.95 -25.91
C HIS A 211 2.62 25.97 -25.63
N ALA A 212 1.58 25.99 -26.47
CA ALA A 212 0.43 26.88 -26.27
C ALA A 212 -0.32 26.55 -24.97
N ALA A 213 -0.57 25.25 -24.72
CA ALA A 213 -1.17 24.78 -23.47
C ALA A 213 -0.28 25.11 -22.26
N LYS A 214 1.04 24.91 -22.37
CA LYS A 214 2.00 25.25 -21.32
C LYS A 214 1.97 26.75 -20.99
N ASN A 215 2.03 27.61 -21.99
CA ASN A 215 1.98 29.06 -21.81
C ASN A 215 0.70 29.51 -21.10
N MET A 216 -0.45 28.91 -21.42
CA MET A 216 -1.70 29.21 -20.72
C MET A 216 -1.65 28.79 -19.25
N ILE A 217 -1.13 27.60 -18.96
CA ILE A 217 -0.97 27.12 -17.59
C ILE A 217 -0.03 28.03 -16.80
N ASP A 218 1.08 28.47 -17.40
CA ASP A 218 2.04 29.37 -16.76
C ASP A 218 1.40 30.74 -16.46
N ARG A 219 0.52 31.24 -17.33
CA ARG A 219 -0.27 32.47 -17.08
C ARG A 219 -1.25 32.31 -15.92
N ILE A 220 -1.92 31.16 -15.82
CA ILE A 220 -2.82 30.84 -14.69
C ILE A 220 -2.02 30.70 -13.39
N ALA A 221 -0.85 30.08 -13.45
CA ALA A 221 0.05 29.94 -12.30
C ALA A 221 0.55 31.32 -11.82
N ALA A 222 0.90 32.22 -12.74
CA ALA A 222 1.28 33.60 -12.42
C ALA A 222 0.12 34.41 -11.80
N ALA A 223 -1.14 34.07 -12.11
CA ALA A 223 -2.33 34.61 -11.47
C ALA A 223 -2.68 33.94 -10.12
N GLY A 224 -1.82 33.04 -9.62
CA GLY A 224 -1.98 32.37 -8.33
C GLY A 224 -3.04 31.27 -8.30
N TRP A 225 -3.39 30.66 -9.45
CA TRP A 225 -4.39 29.59 -9.58
C TRP A 225 -5.83 29.96 -9.16
N ASN A 226 -6.08 31.23 -8.84
CA ASN A 226 -7.37 31.68 -8.31
C ASN A 226 -8.38 32.07 -9.41
N SER A 227 -7.90 32.43 -10.61
CA SER A 227 -8.76 32.88 -11.70
C SER A 227 -8.11 32.66 -13.07
N ILE A 228 -8.95 32.62 -14.10
CA ILE A 228 -8.53 32.70 -15.51
C ILE A 228 -7.88 34.08 -15.75
N PRO A 229 -6.86 34.20 -16.62
CA PRO A 229 -6.28 35.49 -16.97
C PRO A 229 -7.34 36.47 -17.51
N ARG A 230 -7.22 37.76 -17.15
CA ARG A 230 -8.19 38.79 -17.55
C ARG A 230 -8.33 38.88 -19.07
N GLY A 231 -9.56 38.99 -19.55
CA GLY A 231 -9.89 39.16 -20.97
C GLY A 231 -9.93 37.87 -21.78
N ILE A 232 -9.90 36.69 -21.15
CA ILE A 232 -10.00 35.39 -21.81
C ILE A 232 -11.32 34.74 -21.42
N ASP A 233 -12.16 34.41 -22.40
CA ASP A 233 -13.27 33.48 -22.21
C ASP A 233 -12.79 32.05 -22.46
N PRO A 234 -12.79 31.15 -21.46
CA PRO A 234 -12.35 29.78 -21.63
C PRO A 234 -13.10 28.99 -22.72
N ARG A 235 -14.38 29.30 -22.97
CA ARG A 235 -15.21 28.50 -23.89
C ARG A 235 -14.85 28.71 -25.34
N ASP A 236 -14.44 29.92 -25.70
CA ASP A 236 -14.20 30.35 -27.08
C ASP A 236 -12.71 30.54 -27.39
N TYR A 237 -11.83 30.41 -26.39
CA TYR A 237 -10.40 30.65 -26.58
C TYR A 237 -9.73 29.54 -27.40
N VAL A 238 -9.08 29.96 -28.50
CA VAL A 238 -8.23 29.11 -29.34
C VAL A 238 -6.83 29.72 -29.39
N PRO A 239 -5.77 29.00 -28.99
CA PRO A 239 -4.42 29.54 -29.06
C PRO A 239 -3.99 29.81 -30.50
N GLY A 240 -3.36 30.97 -30.73
CA GLY A 240 -2.82 31.34 -32.04
C GLY A 240 -3.81 31.96 -33.03
N LYS A 241 -5.08 32.14 -32.61
CA LYS A 241 -6.03 33.03 -33.29
C LYS A 241 -6.06 34.41 -32.62
#